data_AF-A0A8J8ADK7-F1
#
_entry.id   AF-A0A8J8ADK7-F1
#
_cell.length_a   1.000
_cell.length_b   1.000
_cell.length_c   1.000
_cell.angle_alpha   90.00
_cell.angle_beta   90.00
_cell.angle_gamma   90.00
#
_symmetry.space_group_name_H-M   'P 1'
#
loop_
_entity.id
_entity.type
_entity.pdbx_description
1 polymer ?
#
loop_
_entity_poly.entity_id
_entity_poly.type
_entity_poly.pdbx_seq_one_letter_code
_entity_poly.pdbx_strand_id
1 'polypeptide(L)' 'MEEIIEAIYEDGVLKPLKKPHLRDHAKVRIKIIEIDLDELLDSMVIRKVEGIDYKRLKEAYYESL' A
#
# COMPACT_ATOMS: atom_id res chain seq x y z
N MET A 1 1.93 -16.39 10.10
CA MET A 1 2.56 -15.32 9.29
C MET A 1 1.47 -14.74 8.40
N GLU A 2 1.25 -13.44 8.49
CA GLU A 2 0.33 -12.71 7.61
C GLU A 2 1.16 -12.09 6.49
N GLU A 3 0.80 -12.37 5.23
CA GLU A 3 1.40 -11.76 4.04
C GLU A 3 0.37 -10.78 3.45
N ILE A 4 0.78 -9.53 3.26
CA ILE A 4 -0.04 -8.53 2.55
C ILE A 4 0.29 -8.66 1.07
N ILE A 5 -0.72 -8.99 0.27
CA ILE A 5 -0.58 -9.15 -1.18
C ILE A 5 -1.16 -7.88 -1.83
N GLU A 6 -0.30 -7.09 -2.44
CA GLU A 6 -0.71 -5.96 -3.27
C GLU A 6 -1.09 -6.46 -4.66
N ALA A 7 -2.21 -5.96 -5.19
CA ALA A 7 -2.74 -6.39 -6.49
C ALA A 7 -3.43 -5.22 -7.20
N ILE A 8 -3.42 -5.28 -8.53
CA ILE A 8 -4.22 -4.40 -9.39
C ILE A 8 -5.49 -5.15 -9.76
N TYR A 9 -6.64 -4.48 -9.65
CA TYR A 9 -7.90 -5.01 -10.13
C TYR A 9 -8.16 -4.55 -11.56
N GLU A 10 -8.11 -5.49 -12.51
CA GLU A 10 -8.34 -5.23 -13.93
C GLU A 10 -9.27 -6.29 -14.51
N ASP A 11 -10.32 -5.85 -15.23
CA ASP A 11 -11.28 -6.73 -15.93
C ASP A 11 -11.90 -7.83 -15.05
N GLY A 12 -12.16 -7.52 -13.78
CA GLY A 12 -12.75 -8.48 -12.84
C GLY A 12 -11.75 -9.39 -12.13
N VAL A 13 -10.45 -9.23 -12.39
CA VAL A 13 -9.38 -10.11 -11.89
C VAL A 13 -8.42 -9.33 -10.99
N LEU A 14 -8.13 -9.85 -9.79
CA LEU A 14 -7.05 -9.36 -8.93
C LEU A 14 -5.70 -9.93 -9.41
N LYS A 15 -4.87 -9.08 -9.98
CA LYS A 15 -3.52 -9.41 -10.48
C LYS A 15 -2.49 -8.99 -9.43
N PRO A 16 -1.87 -9.94 -8.71
CA PRO A 16 -0.91 -9.59 -7.67
C PRO A 16 0.36 -8.98 -8.29
N LEU A 17 0.89 -7.92 -7.68
CA LEU A 17 2.13 -7.25 -8.12
C LEU A 17 3.35 -8.16 -7.96
N LYS A 18 3.30 -9.06 -6.97
CA LYS A 18 4.30 -10.11 -6.74
C LYS A 18 3.61 -11.45 -6.55
N LYS A 19 4.23 -12.52 -7.05
CA LYS A 19 3.68 -13.87 -6.89
C LYS A 19 3.57 -14.22 -5.39
N PRO A 20 2.35 -14.44 -4.87
CA PRO A 20 2.18 -14.76 -3.46
C PRO A 20 2.59 -16.21 -3.18
N HIS A 21 3.02 -16.49 -1.95
CA HIS A 21 3.43 -17.83 -1.53
C HIS A 21 2.23 -18.67 -1.09
N LEU A 22 1.29 -18.88 -2.01
CA LEU A 22 0.08 -19.66 -1.77
C LEU A 22 0.16 -21.00 -2.49
N ARG A 23 -0.46 -22.03 -1.89
CA ARG A 23 -0.67 -23.32 -2.55
C ARG A 23 -1.78 -23.18 -3.59
N ASP A 24 -1.76 -24.05 -4.59
CA ASP A 24 -2.86 -24.13 -5.56
C ASP A 24 -4.19 -24.38 -4.85
N HIS A 25 -5.24 -23.70 -5.31
CA HIS A 25 -6.60 -23.72 -4.72
C HIS A 25 -6.69 -23.24 -3.26
N ALA A 26 -5.71 -22.50 -2.75
CA ALA A 26 -5.81 -21.86 -1.45
C ALA A 26 -6.97 -20.85 -1.41
N LYS A 27 -7.87 -21.01 -0.45
CA LYS A 27 -8.93 -20.02 -0.16
C LYS A 27 -8.32 -18.85 0.62
N VAL A 28 -8.51 -17.63 0.13
CA VAL A 28 -8.05 -16.40 0.79
C VAL A 28 -9.24 -15.50 1.15
N ARG A 29 -9.03 -14.60 2.11
CA ARG A 29 -9.97 -13.51 2.42
C ARG A 29 -9.38 -12.21 1.90
N ILE A 30 -10.16 -11.47 1.14
CA ILE A 30 -9.75 -10.18 0.58
C ILE A 30 -10.34 -9.08 1.46
N LYS A 31 -9.50 -8.12 1.87
CA LYS A 31 -9.93 -6.89 2.51
C LYS A 31 -9.64 -5.76 1.53
N ILE A 32 -10.69 -5.09 1.06
CA ILE A 32 -10.56 -3.88 0.26
C ILE A 32 -10.38 -2.74 1.25
N ILE A 33 -9.29 -1.99 1.09
CA ILE A 33 -9.00 -0.78 1.86
C ILE A 33 -9.07 0.35 0.84
N GLU A 34 -10.03 1.26 1.01
CA GLU A 34 -10.03 2.51 0.24
C GLU A 34 -8.83 3.30 0.73
N ILE A 35 -7.79 3.38 -0.10
CA ILE A 35 -6.66 4.25 0.18
C ILE A 35 -7.10 5.65 -0.22
N ASP A 36 -7.50 6.46 0.76
CA ASP A 36 -7.28 7.88 0.63
C ASP A 36 -5.76 8.08 0.65
N LEU A 37 -5.20 8.77 -0.35
CA LEU A 37 -3.76 8.90 -0.51
C LEU A 37 -3.12 9.49 0.77
N ASP A 38 -3.87 10.33 1.46
CA ASP A 38 -3.53 10.89 2.77
C ASP A 38 -3.49 9.82 3.89
N GLU A 39 -4.44 8.88 3.96
CA GLU A 39 -4.42 7.78 4.93
C GLU A 39 -3.29 6.77 4.67
N LEU A 40 -2.92 6.52 3.41
CA LEU A 40 -1.77 5.67 3.09
C LEU A 40 -0.47 6.32 3.53
N LEU A 41 -0.28 7.61 3.26
CA LEU A 41 0.89 8.36 3.73
C LEU A 41 0.97 8.32 5.27
N ASP A 42 -0.16 8.54 5.96
CA ASP A 42 -0.24 8.43 7.43
C ASP A 42 0.02 7.00 7.94
N SER A 43 -0.41 5.97 7.21
CA SER A 43 -0.10 4.57 7.56
C SER A 43 1.37 4.21 7.33
N MET A 44 2.04 4.85 6.34
CA MET A 44 3.48 4.73 6.11
C MET A 44 4.30 5.48 7.17
N VAL A 45 3.73 6.53 7.81
CA VAL A 45 4.33 7.21 8.99
C VAL A 45 4.48 6.27 10.19
N ILE A 46 3.80 5.11 10.22
CA ILE A 46 4.01 4.09 11.25
C ILE A 46 5.39 3.42 11.12
N ARG A 47 6.06 3.52 9.96
CA ARG A 47 7.53 3.38 9.89
C ARG A 47 8.17 4.76 9.99
N LYS A 48 8.01 5.39 11.16
CA LYS A 48 8.74 6.60 11.55
C LYS A 48 10.22 6.25 11.52
N VAL A 49 10.88 6.56 10.41
CA VAL A 49 12.34 6.60 10.35
C VAL A 49 12.71 7.85 11.15
N GLU A 50 13.38 7.66 12.28
CA GLU A 50 13.89 8.79 13.07
C GLU A 50 14.73 9.68 12.16
N GLY A 51 14.38 10.98 12.08
CA GLY A 51 15.14 11.99 11.34
C GLY A 51 14.51 12.51 10.03
N ILE A 52 13.33 12.03 9.62
CA ILE A 52 12.62 12.62 8.46
C ILE A 52 11.56 13.63 8.92
N ASP A 53 11.68 14.87 8.45
CA ASP A 53 10.68 15.91 8.61
C ASP A 53 9.66 15.85 7.46
N TYR A 54 8.57 15.12 7.71
CA TYR A 54 7.50 14.88 6.75
C TYR A 54 6.77 16.17 6.33
N LYS A 55 6.80 17.23 7.15
CA LYS A 55 6.17 18.50 6.82
C LYS A 55 6.88 19.17 5.65
N ARG A 56 8.22 19.23 5.72
CA ARG A 56 9.05 19.79 4.64
C ARG A 56 8.94 18.99 3.36
N LEU A 57 8.79 17.66 3.47
CA LEU A 57 8.63 16.78 2.31
C LEU A 57 7.30 17.04 1.59
N LYS A 58 6.22 17.23 2.36
CA LYS A 58 4.90 17.58 1.82
C LYS A 58 4.91 18.97 1.16
N GLU A 59 5.52 19.96 1.80
CA GLU A 59 5.67 21.32 1.25
C GLU A 59 6.41 21.31 -0.09
N ALA A 60 7.56 20.61 -0.19
CA ALA A 60 8.34 20.52 -1.43
C ALA A 60 7.58 19.88 -2.61
N TYR A 61 6.72 18.89 -2.34
CA TYR A 61 5.91 18.26 -3.38
C TYR A 61 4.93 19.26 -4.01
N TYR A 62 4.21 20.02 -3.19
CA TYR A 62 3.24 21.01 -3.67
C TYR A 62 3.89 22.23 -4.34
N GLU A 63 5.12 22.59 -3.97
CA GLU A 63 5.87 23.66 -4.65
C GLU A 63 6.42 23.26 -6.03
N SER A 64 6.40 21.96 -6.37
CA SER A 64 6.91 21.43 -7.65
C SER A 64 5.85 21.19 -8.73
N LEU A 65 4.58 21.43 -8.40
CA LEU A 65 3.42 21.40 -9.32
C LEU A 65 3.17 22.80 -9.88
#